data_AF-A0A416JSU5-F1
#
_entry.id   AF-A0A416JSU5-F1
#
_cell.length_a   1.000
_cell.length_b   1.000
_cell.length_c   1.000
_cell.angle_alpha   90.00
_cell.angle_beta   90.00
_cell.angle_gamma   90.00
#
_symmetry.space_group_name_H-M   'P 1'
#
loop_
_entity.id
_entity.type
_entity.pdbx_description
1 polymer ?
#
loop_
_entity_poly.entity_id
_entity_poly.type
_entity_poly.pdbx_seq_one_letter_code
_entity_poly.pdbx_strand_id
1 'polypeptide(L)'
;MVELEAGVSDGAAEKHVPDYKIDGNRLIVNIGSVDHPMVDVHWIEWVSVETNLGIQRKHLKPGQAPNVSFVLDEGEEVAAVYAYCNLHGLWKA
;
A
#
# COMPACT_ATOMS: atom_id res chain seq x y z
N MET A 1 -13.15 7.74 18.11
CA MET A 1 -12.37 7.31 16.92
C MET A 1 -10.92 7.35 17.32
N VAL A 2 -10.15 6.31 16.98
CA VAL A 2 -8.72 6.23 17.31
C VAL A 2 -7.95 6.54 16.03
N GLU A 3 -6.90 7.36 16.14
CA GLU A 3 -6.00 7.65 15.02
C GLU A 3 -5.29 6.38 14.55
N LEU A 4 -5.13 6.22 13.24
CA LEU A 4 -4.35 5.14 12.66
C LEU A 4 -2.92 5.64 12.45
N GLU A 5 -2.03 5.26 13.35
CA GLU A 5 -0.60 5.51 13.20
C GLU A 5 0.04 4.41 12.33
N ALA A 6 0.84 4.81 11.33
CA ALA A 6 1.47 3.85 10.43
C ALA A 6 2.71 3.20 11.07
N GLY A 7 2.84 1.88 10.96
CA GLY A 7 4.02 1.13 11.40
C GLY A 7 4.10 0.87 12.91
N VAL A 8 2.99 1.03 13.65
CA VAL A 8 2.94 0.77 15.11
C VAL A 8 2.55 -0.67 15.47
N SER A 9 2.32 -1.53 14.48
CA SER A 9 2.02 -2.96 14.67
C SER A 9 3.30 -3.79 14.83
N ASP A 10 3.16 -4.95 15.49
CA ASP A 10 4.15 -6.02 15.60
C ASP A 10 4.25 -6.91 14.34
N GLY A 11 3.53 -6.57 13.26
CA GLY A 11 3.63 -7.24 11.97
C GLY A 11 5.03 -7.16 11.35
N ALA A 12 5.36 -8.13 10.50
CA ALA A 12 6.66 -8.19 9.84
C ALA A 12 6.82 -7.10 8.77
N ALA A 13 7.74 -6.15 8.96
CA ALA A 13 7.90 -5.00 8.07
C ALA A 13 8.13 -5.40 6.60
N GLU A 14 8.89 -6.47 6.36
CA GLU A 14 9.16 -6.99 5.01
C GLU A 14 7.92 -7.48 4.26
N LYS A 15 6.80 -7.68 4.96
CA LYS A 15 5.51 -8.07 4.37
C LYS A 15 4.48 -6.94 4.30
N HIS A 16 4.74 -5.79 4.93
CA HIS A 16 3.69 -4.78 5.10
C HIS A 16 4.10 -3.39 4.64
N VAL A 17 5.39 -3.03 4.76
CA VAL A 17 5.89 -1.77 4.20
C VAL A 17 5.76 -1.85 2.67
N PRO A 18 5.06 -0.89 2.03
CA PRO A 18 4.95 -0.87 0.57
C PRO A 18 6.33 -0.82 -0.08
N ASP A 19 6.57 -1.69 -1.05
CA ASP A 19 7.74 -1.67 -1.92
C ASP A 19 7.27 -1.20 -3.30
N TYR A 20 7.83 -0.08 -3.78
CA TYR A 20 7.33 0.53 -5.00
C TYR A 20 8.43 1.10 -5.88
N LYS A 21 8.10 1.20 -7.16
CA LYS A 21 8.93 1.85 -8.18
C LYS A 21 8.07 2.65 -9.14
N ILE A 22 8.67 3.68 -9.72
CA ILE A 22 8.07 4.47 -10.79
C ILE A 22 8.70 4.04 -12.12
N ASP A 23 7.86 3.68 -13.08
CA ASP A 23 8.25 3.31 -14.45
C ASP A 23 7.46 4.19 -15.43
N GLY A 24 8.13 5.21 -15.98
CA GLY A 24 7.47 6.29 -16.73
C GLY A 24 6.48 7.04 -15.85
N ASN A 25 5.20 7.05 -16.25
CA ASN A 25 4.11 7.65 -15.49
C ASN A 25 3.33 6.64 -14.63
N ARG A 26 3.89 5.44 -14.40
CA ARG A 26 3.23 4.40 -13.60
C ARG A 26 3.98 4.14 -12.31
N LEU A 27 3.29 4.32 -11.20
CA LEU A 27 3.72 3.81 -9.90
C LEU A 27 3.27 2.36 -9.76
N ILE A 28 4.21 1.44 -9.55
CA ILE A 28 3.97 0.02 -9.35
C ILE A 28 4.31 -0.30 -7.90
N VAL A 29 3.33 -0.82 -7.16
CA VAL A 29 3.43 -1.07 -5.71
C VAL A 29 3.18 -2.54 -5.43
N ASN A 30 4.09 -3.18 -4.69
CA ASN A 30 3.88 -4.45 -4.01
C ASN A 30 3.77 -4.19 -2.49
N ILE A 31 2.98 -4.98 -1.77
CA ILE A 31 2.93 -4.87 -0.31
C ILE A 31 3.90 -5.86 0.31
N GLY A 32 4.98 -5.30 0.85
CA GLY A 32 6.15 -6.02 1.30
C GLY A 32 7.18 -6.22 0.20
N SER A 33 8.45 -6.30 0.61
CA SER A 33 9.52 -6.90 -0.21
C SER A 33 9.38 -8.42 -0.31
N VAL A 34 8.58 -9.01 0.58
CA VAL A 34 8.02 -10.35 0.52
C VAL A 34 6.50 -10.23 0.48
N ASP A 35 5.86 -10.88 -0.49
CA ASP A 35 4.41 -10.79 -0.69
C ASP A 35 3.62 -11.02 0.60
N HIS A 36 2.80 -10.02 0.94
CA HIS A 36 1.81 -10.13 2.00
C HIS A 36 0.80 -11.26 1.69
N PRO A 37 0.35 -12.03 2.70
CA PRO A 37 -0.74 -12.98 2.53
C PRO A 37 -2.03 -12.33 2.01
N MET A 38 -2.74 -12.97 1.09
CA MET A 38 -4.02 -12.46 0.56
C MET A 38 -5.09 -13.54 0.69
N VAL A 39 -5.43 -13.89 1.92
CA VAL A 39 -6.42 -14.94 2.25
C VAL A 39 -7.59 -14.36 3.02
N ASP A 40 -8.71 -15.08 3.09
CA ASP A 40 -9.99 -14.58 3.64
C ASP A 40 -9.92 -14.04 5.07
N VAL A 41 -8.95 -14.48 5.87
CA VAL A 41 -8.75 -14.04 7.25
C VAL A 41 -7.62 -13.02 7.42
N HIS A 42 -6.79 -12.83 6.39
CA HIS A 42 -5.59 -12.01 6.45
C HIS A 42 -5.23 -11.49 5.05
N TRP A 43 -5.52 -10.22 4.78
CA TRP A 43 -5.25 -9.59 3.49
C TRP A 43 -5.02 -8.08 3.62
N ILE A 44 -4.45 -7.49 2.57
CA ILE A 44 -4.40 -6.05 2.39
C ILE A 44 -5.76 -5.58 1.87
N GLU A 45 -6.46 -4.75 2.64
CA GLU A 45 -7.77 -4.23 2.22
C GLU A 45 -7.64 -3.15 1.16
N TRP A 46 -6.64 -2.27 1.29
CA TRP A 46 -6.43 -1.18 0.37
C TRP A 46 -5.00 -0.68 0.37
N VAL A 47 -4.66 -0.03 -0.76
CA VAL A 47 -3.42 0.70 -0.96
C VAL A 47 -3.78 2.13 -1.37
N SER A 48 -3.16 3.11 -0.73
CA SER A 48 -3.37 4.53 -0.98
C SER A 48 -2.06 5.19 -1.35
N VAL A 49 -2.07 6.07 -2.33
CA VAL A 49 -0.91 6.85 -2.75
C VAL A 49 -1.24 8.31 -2.49
N GLU A 50 -0.42 8.95 -1.68
CA GLU A 50 -0.42 10.39 -1.45
C GLU A 50 0.59 11.03 -2.40
N THR A 51 0.15 12.06 -3.11
CA THR A 51 0.95 12.83 -4.05
C THR A 51 0.82 14.31 -3.77
N ASN A 52 1.64 15.12 -4.43
CA ASN A 52 1.49 16.57 -4.44
C ASN A 52 0.15 17.05 -5.05
N LEU A 53 -0.56 16.20 -5.81
CA LEU A 53 -1.84 16.54 -6.45
C LEU A 53 -3.07 15.94 -5.74
N GLY A 54 -2.88 15.07 -4.75
CA GLY A 54 -3.97 14.52 -3.96
C GLY A 54 -3.73 13.09 -3.53
N ILE A 55 -4.80 12.30 -3.48
CA ILE A 55 -4.75 10.91 -3.02
C ILE A 55 -5.51 10.01 -3.99
N GLN A 56 -4.86 8.92 -4.40
CA GLN A 56 -5.50 7.81 -5.11
C GLN A 56 -5.60 6.60 -4.17
N ARG A 57 -6.66 5.80 -4.28
CA ARG A 57 -6.81 4.57 -3.48
C ARG A 57 -7.39 3.43 -4.31
N LYS A 58 -6.82 2.23 -4.13
CA LYS A 58 -7.34 0.98 -4.69
C LYS A 58 -7.63 -0.02 -3.58
N HIS A 59 -8.78 -0.66 -3.66
CA HIS A 59 -9.14 -1.75 -2.76
C HIS A 59 -8.69 -3.07 -3.38
N LEU A 60 -8.23 -3.97 -2.53
CA LEU A 60 -7.88 -5.34 -2.86
C LEU A 60 -8.84 -6.29 -2.15
N LYS A 61 -8.85 -7.54 -2.60
CA LYS A 61 -9.68 -8.62 -2.04
C LYS A 61 -8.82 -9.86 -1.78
N PRO A 62 -9.23 -10.72 -0.84
CA PRO A 62 -8.66 -12.05 -0.70
C PRO A 62 -8.57 -12.78 -2.04
N GLY A 63 -7.49 -13.56 -2.22
CA GLY A 63 -7.17 -14.30 -3.43
C GLY A 63 -6.49 -13.48 -4.54
N GLN A 64 -6.41 -12.15 -4.43
CA GLN A 64 -5.66 -11.32 -5.37
C GLN A 64 -4.17 -11.28 -5.01
N ALA A 65 -3.32 -10.89 -5.95
CA ALA A 65 -1.94 -10.57 -5.63
C ALA A 65 -1.87 -9.28 -4.78
N PRO A 66 -0.93 -9.16 -3.82
CA PRO A 66 -0.79 -7.98 -2.97
C PRO A 66 -0.08 -6.82 -3.70
N ASN A 67 -0.46 -6.56 -4.96
CA ASN A 67 0.12 -5.49 -5.77
C ASN A 67 -0.95 -4.69 -6.50
N VAL A 68 -0.61 -3.44 -6.76
CA VAL A 68 -1.43 -2.49 -7.52
C VAL A 68 -0.52 -1.58 -8.33
N SER A 69 -1.10 -0.90 -9.33
CA SER A 69 -0.41 0.19 -10.01
C SER A 69 -1.30 1.43 -10.11
N PHE A 70 -0.69 2.60 -10.11
CA PHE A 70 -1.35 3.89 -10.27
C PHE A 70 -0.74 4.61 -11.47
N VAL A 71 -1.53 5.46 -12.13
CA VAL A 71 -1.03 6.37 -13.16
C VAL A 71 -0.85 7.71 -12.49
N LEU A 72 0.33 8.30 -12.69
CA LEU A 72 0.69 9.63 -12.24
C LEU A 72 0.52 10.60 -13.41
N ASP A 73 -0.03 11.78 -13.13
CA ASP A 73 -0.12 12.87 -14.09
C ASP A 73 1.26 13.53 -14.30
N GLU A 74 1.36 14.39 -15.33
CA GLU A 74 2.59 15.15 -15.58
C GLU A 74 2.94 16.06 -14.40
N GLY A 75 4.12 15.88 -13.82
CA GLY A 75 4.58 16.61 -12.63
C GLY A 75 3.96 16.14 -11.31
N GLU A 76 3.21 15.04 -11.31
CA GLU A 76 2.72 14.41 -10.09
C GLU A 76 3.86 13.64 -9.40
N GLU A 77 4.14 13.98 -8.15
CA GLU A 77 5.19 13.40 -7.32
C GLU A 77 4.59 12.63 -6.15
N VAL A 78 5.10 11.42 -5.91
CA VAL A 78 4.67 10.55 -4.81
C VAL A 78 5.29 11.05 -3.51
N ALA A 79 4.45 11.36 -2.52
CA ALA A 79 4.86 11.76 -1.18
C ALA A 79 4.92 10.56 -0.22
N ALA A 80 3.95 9.64 -0.33
CA ALA A 80 3.92 8.41 0.46
C ALA A 80 3.01 7.36 -0.18
N VAL A 81 3.33 6.10 0.06
CA VAL A 81 2.45 4.97 -0.26
C VAL A 81 2.03 4.30 1.05
N TYR A 82 0.73 4.08 1.21
CA TYR A 82 0.13 3.46 2.39
C TYR A 82 -0.51 2.13 2.03
N ALA A 83 -0.38 1.15 2.92
CA ALA A 83 -1.10 -0.12 2.84
C ALA A 83 -1.78 -0.43 4.18
N TYR A 84 -2.99 -0.99 4.11
CA TYR A 84 -3.72 -1.38 5.30
C TYR A 84 -4.00 -2.89 5.29
N CYS A 85 -3.42 -3.57 6.27
CA CYS A 85 -3.70 -4.95 6.58
C CYS A 85 -4.85 -5.02 7.59
N ASN A 86 -5.83 -5.90 7.34
CA ASN A 86 -6.97 -6.08 8.24
C ASN A 86 -6.56 -6.52 9.67
N LEU A 87 -5.39 -7.16 9.81
CA LEU A 87 -4.87 -7.63 11.11
C LEU A 87 -3.76 -6.73 11.68
N HIS A 88 -2.86 -6.23 10.83
CA HIS A 88 -1.66 -5.51 11.26
C HIS A 88 -1.73 -4.01 11.01
N GLY A 89 -2.92 -3.48 10.69
CA GLY A 89 -3.17 -2.05 10.61
C GLY A 89 -2.45 -1.35 9.46
N LEU A 90 -2.09 -0.08 9.68
CA LEU A 90 -1.58 0.83 8.66
C LEU A 90 -0.05 0.77 8.56
N TRP A 91 0.46 0.80 7.33
CA TRP A 91 1.87 0.83 6.99
C TRP A 91 2.13 1.87 5.91
N LYS A 92 3.35 2.42 5.87
CA LYS A 92 3.74 3.41 4.86
C LYS A 92 5.20 3.30 4.43
N ALA A 93 5.49 3.77 3.23
CA ALA A 93 6.82 3.96 2.66
C ALA A 93 6.90 5.29 1.89
#